data_AF-A0A707Z8W6-F1
#
_entry.id   AF-A0A707Z8W6-F1
#
_cell.length_a   1.000
_cell.length_b   1.000
_cell.length_c   1.000
_cell.angle_alpha   90.00
_cell.angle_beta   90.00
_cell.angle_gamma   90.00
#
_symmetry.space_group_name_H-M   'P 1'
#
loop_
_entity.id
_entity.type
_entity.pdbx_description
1 polymer ?
#
loop_
_entity_poly.entity_id
_entity_poly.type
_entity_poly.pdbx_seq_one_letter_code
_entity_poly.pdbx_strand_id
1 'polypeptide(L)'
;MRSHNYFMRAVASLLTVTMSVLPIHSYANGSQDPDITAVGKEAQAFGQNLSNSFKSSSGTVQNGTISMPTLKDGQFQMNGGSQINVNDLFPGTSGTNNKPDSYYFPDANKPDVDGLQGIYNSGDDMDTVGNNSKGSLWSDANSANPSISGAAYKVLLDASNRSRPDFSNDPVLNLSKKTYEDMDLIADGFGDCSAETTINQNTINAHVPEYERCQRVVDQSADCEVVHDYDASVVKHYDGP
;
A
#
# COMPACT_ATOMS: atom_id res chain seq x y z
N MET A 1 29.04 -61.51 -32.71
CA MET A 1 27.86 -61.07 -31.90
C MET A 1 27.71 -61.78 -30.54
N ARG A 2 28.53 -62.78 -30.17
CA ARG A 2 28.37 -63.51 -28.89
C ARG A 2 29.11 -62.89 -27.70
N SER A 3 30.26 -62.21 -27.90
CA SER A 3 31.05 -61.63 -26.79
C SER A 3 30.45 -60.33 -26.20
N HIS A 4 29.71 -59.55 -27.00
CA HIS A 4 29.03 -58.34 -26.54
C HIS A 4 27.95 -58.62 -25.47
N ASN A 5 27.23 -59.75 -25.60
CA ASN A 5 26.21 -60.14 -24.63
C ASN A 5 26.79 -60.57 -23.28
N TYR A 6 27.98 -61.18 -23.26
CA TYR A 6 28.66 -61.54 -22.01
C TYR A 6 29.25 -60.30 -21.31
N PHE A 7 29.76 -59.34 -22.08
CA PHE A 7 30.25 -58.08 -21.55
C PHE A 7 29.12 -57.24 -20.94
N MET A 8 27.98 -57.09 -21.65
CA MET A 8 26.80 -56.39 -21.11
C MET A 8 26.24 -57.08 -19.86
N ARG A 9 26.23 -58.41 -19.82
CA ARG A 9 25.81 -59.15 -18.61
C ARG A 9 26.76 -58.93 -17.43
N ALA A 10 28.08 -58.92 -17.66
CA ALA A 10 29.05 -58.67 -16.60
C ALA A 10 28.93 -57.24 -16.04
N VAL A 11 28.74 -56.25 -16.91
CA VAL A 11 28.55 -54.85 -16.52
C VAL A 11 27.23 -54.67 -15.75
N ALA A 12 26.14 -55.30 -16.19
CA ALA A 12 24.86 -55.24 -15.48
C ALA A 12 24.93 -55.87 -14.09
N SER A 13 25.58 -57.04 -13.96
CA SER A 13 25.79 -57.70 -12.67
C SER A 13 26.66 -56.87 -11.72
N LEU A 14 27.71 -56.23 -12.24
CA LEU A 14 28.57 -55.34 -11.46
C LEU A 14 27.79 -54.11 -10.99
N LEU A 15 26.95 -53.52 -11.85
CA LEU A 15 26.13 -52.36 -11.52
C LEU A 15 25.07 -52.66 -10.45
N THR A 16 24.47 -53.86 -10.48
CA THR A 16 23.50 -54.28 -9.46
C THR A 16 24.15 -54.54 -8.10
N VAL A 17 25.37 -55.07 -8.09
CA VAL A 17 26.13 -55.27 -6.84
C VAL A 17 26.64 -53.94 -6.30
N THR A 18 27.14 -53.03 -7.14
CA THR A 18 27.60 -51.71 -6.67
C THR A 18 26.45 -50.82 -6.22
N MET A 19 25.26 -50.89 -6.85
CA MET A 19 24.06 -50.20 -6.32
C MET A 19 23.61 -50.73 -4.95
N SER A 20 23.91 -51.99 -4.61
CA SER A 20 23.59 -52.55 -3.28
C SER A 20 24.60 -52.18 -2.19
N VAL A 21 25.78 -51.67 -2.58
CA VAL A 21 26.89 -51.33 -1.66
C VAL A 21 27.09 -49.80 -1.53
N LEU A 22 26.47 -49.00 -2.39
CA LEU A 22 26.38 -47.55 -2.18
C LEU A 22 25.34 -47.28 -1.09
N PRO A 23 25.67 -46.52 -0.03
CA PRO A 23 24.67 -46.07 0.92
C PRO A 23 23.71 -45.17 0.16
N ILE A 24 22.49 -45.66 -0.06
CA ILE A 24 21.36 -44.83 -0.44
C ILE A 24 21.19 -43.87 0.73
N HIS A 25 21.73 -42.65 0.61
CA HIS A 25 21.41 -41.55 1.50
C HIS A 25 19.92 -41.26 1.29
N SER A 26 19.14 -42.03 2.03
CA SER A 26 17.70 -42.01 2.09
C SER A 26 17.35 -40.77 2.89
N TYR A 27 17.29 -39.62 2.21
CA TYR A 27 16.45 -38.53 2.70
C TYR A 27 15.00 -39.00 2.53
N ALA A 28 14.51 -39.89 3.41
CA ALA A 28 13.09 -40.10 3.74
C ALA A 28 12.75 -41.47 4.36
N ASN A 29 13.67 -42.44 4.50
CA ASN A 29 13.31 -43.73 5.12
C ASN A 29 14.53 -44.39 5.80
N GLY A 30 14.96 -43.80 6.91
CA GLY A 30 15.81 -44.47 7.88
C GLY A 30 14.98 -44.77 9.12
N SER A 31 15.03 -46.00 9.60
CA SER A 31 14.64 -46.41 10.95
C SER A 31 15.57 -45.81 12.02
N GLN A 32 15.67 -44.49 11.99
CA GLN A 32 16.22 -43.57 12.97
C GLN A 32 15.42 -42.32 12.69
N ASP A 33 14.36 -42.09 13.49
CA ASP A 33 13.76 -40.76 13.58
C ASP A 33 14.91 -39.76 13.55
N PRO A 34 15.00 -38.81 12.60
CA PRO A 34 15.79 -37.63 12.86
C PRO A 34 15.16 -37.09 14.13
N ASP A 35 15.82 -37.29 15.28
CA ASP A 35 15.18 -37.13 16.58
C ASP A 35 14.72 -35.67 16.67
N ILE A 36 13.47 -35.42 16.29
CA ILE A 36 12.88 -34.08 16.23
C ILE A 36 12.93 -33.50 17.64
N THR A 37 12.92 -34.37 18.65
CA THR A 37 13.18 -34.03 20.05
C THR A 37 14.62 -33.56 20.28
N ALA A 38 15.62 -34.20 19.67
CA ALA A 38 17.03 -33.75 19.72
C ALA A 38 17.20 -32.40 19.01
N VAL A 39 16.67 -32.25 17.81
CA VAL A 39 16.69 -30.98 17.06
C VAL A 39 15.97 -29.88 17.85
N GLY A 40 14.84 -30.20 18.49
CA GLY A 40 14.09 -29.28 19.33
C GLY A 40 14.85 -28.87 20.60
N LYS A 41 15.54 -29.82 21.26
CA LYS A 41 16.40 -29.54 22.42
C LYS A 41 17.61 -28.69 22.03
N GLU A 42 18.22 -28.94 20.88
CA GLU A 42 19.31 -28.14 20.34
C GLU A 42 18.85 -26.71 20.00
N ALA A 43 17.68 -26.56 19.37
CA ALA A 43 17.09 -25.25 19.09
C ALA A 43 16.76 -24.48 20.38
N GLN A 44 16.24 -25.16 21.40
CA GLN A 44 15.98 -24.55 22.71
C GLN A 44 17.29 -24.12 23.39
N ALA A 45 18.31 -24.97 23.36
CA ALA A 45 19.63 -24.65 23.92
C ALA A 45 20.28 -23.47 23.17
N PHE A 46 20.18 -23.43 21.84
CA PHE A 46 20.62 -22.29 21.04
C PHE A 46 19.88 -21.01 21.43
N GLY A 47 18.55 -21.05 21.53
CA GLY A 47 17.75 -19.89 21.91
C GLY A 47 18.07 -19.38 23.33
N GLN A 48 18.30 -20.29 24.28
CA GLN A 48 18.74 -19.92 25.63
C GLN A 48 20.13 -19.28 25.63
N ASN A 49 21.09 -19.86 24.90
CA ASN A 49 22.43 -19.30 24.78
C ASN A 49 22.42 -17.92 24.10
N LEU A 50 21.63 -17.76 23.05
CA LEU A 50 21.46 -16.49 22.35
C LEU A 50 20.87 -15.42 23.29
N SER A 51 19.79 -15.76 24.01
CA SER A 51 19.15 -14.87 24.99
C SER A 51 20.09 -14.47 26.13
N ASN A 52 20.83 -15.44 26.69
CA ASN A 52 21.80 -15.18 27.74
C ASN A 52 22.95 -14.30 27.24
N SER A 53 23.45 -14.56 26.02
CA SER A 53 24.50 -13.74 25.41
C SER A 53 24.03 -12.30 25.14
N PHE A 54 22.76 -12.10 24.76
CA PHE A 54 22.19 -10.77 24.59
C PHE A 54 22.06 -10.03 25.92
N LYS A 55 21.60 -10.71 26.98
CA LYS A 55 21.51 -10.10 28.32
C LYS A 55 22.88 -9.70 28.88
N SER A 56 23.91 -10.52 28.65
CA SER A 56 25.28 -10.21 29.10
C SER A 56 25.97 -9.14 28.25
N SER A 57 25.57 -9.00 27.00
CA SER A 57 26.16 -8.09 26.01
C SER A 57 25.11 -7.12 25.48
N SER A 58 24.17 -6.65 26.32
CA SER A 58 23.12 -5.74 25.87
C SER A 58 23.71 -4.38 25.54
N GLY A 59 23.11 -3.66 24.58
CA GLY A 59 23.58 -2.33 24.22
C GLY A 59 23.67 -1.41 25.43
N THR A 60 24.77 -0.67 25.55
CA THR A 60 25.03 0.23 26.68
C THR A 60 25.26 1.64 26.18
N VAL A 61 24.94 2.61 27.03
CA VAL A 61 25.34 4.01 26.83
C VAL A 61 26.41 4.31 27.86
N GLN A 62 27.63 4.57 27.40
CA GLN A 62 28.74 4.92 28.27
C GLN A 62 29.48 6.14 27.72
N ASN A 63 29.64 7.17 28.55
CA ASN A 63 30.31 8.42 28.20
C ASN A 63 29.79 9.04 26.87
N GLY A 64 28.47 9.04 26.68
CA GLY A 64 27.85 9.58 25.47
C GLY A 64 28.08 8.75 24.20
N THR A 65 28.53 7.49 24.32
CA THR A 65 28.61 6.55 23.18
C THR A 65 27.63 5.41 23.39
N ILE A 66 26.72 5.25 22.44
CA ILE A 66 25.80 4.11 22.36
C ILE A 66 26.55 2.98 21.66
N SER A 67 26.82 1.91 22.40
CA SER A 67 27.43 0.71 21.84
C SER A 67 26.34 -0.34 21.66
N MET A 68 26.22 -0.87 20.44
CA MET A 68 25.29 -1.95 20.12
C MET A 68 26.06 -3.26 19.96
N PRO A 69 25.54 -4.39 20.47
CA PRO A 69 26.16 -5.68 20.24
C PRO A 69 25.97 -6.13 18.79
N THR A 70 26.90 -6.94 18.30
CA THR A 70 26.72 -7.69 17.05
C THR A 70 26.72 -9.18 17.31
N LEU A 71 26.01 -9.90 16.44
CA LEU A 71 26.01 -11.35 16.45
C LEU A 71 27.28 -11.84 15.76
N LYS A 72 28.15 -12.51 16.51
CA LYS A 72 29.35 -13.16 15.99
C LYS A 72 29.42 -14.58 16.54
N ASP A 73 29.60 -15.55 15.66
CA ASP A 73 29.66 -16.97 16.01
C ASP A 73 28.45 -17.46 16.84
N GLY A 74 27.25 -16.93 16.53
CA GLY A 74 26.00 -17.31 17.20
C GLY A 74 25.79 -16.71 18.60
N GLN A 75 26.66 -15.79 19.04
CA GLN A 75 26.55 -15.08 20.32
C GLN A 75 26.65 -13.56 20.15
N PHE A 76 25.97 -12.80 21.00
CA PHE A 76 26.10 -11.34 21.01
C PHE A 76 27.40 -10.89 21.69
N GLN A 77 28.18 -10.08 20.98
CA GLN A 77 29.44 -9.51 21.46
C GLN A 77 29.44 -7.99 21.31
N MET A 78 29.96 -7.27 22.32
CA MET A 78 30.01 -5.80 22.31
C MET A 78 31.13 -5.22 21.42
N ASN A 79 32.24 -5.94 21.25
CA ASN A 79 33.46 -5.43 20.61
C ASN A 79 33.48 -5.54 19.07
N GLY A 80 32.32 -5.71 18.44
CA GLY A 80 32.21 -5.86 16.99
C GLY A 80 31.05 -5.10 16.36
N GLY A 81 30.33 -4.29 17.14
CA GLY A 81 29.18 -3.53 16.66
C GLY A 81 29.46 -2.07 16.39
N SER A 82 28.56 -1.45 15.63
CA SER A 82 28.61 -0.02 15.38
C SER A 82 28.45 0.74 16.69
N GLN A 83 29.34 1.70 16.90
CA GLN A 83 29.24 2.67 17.98
C GLN A 83 28.67 3.97 17.40
N ILE A 84 27.72 4.56 18.12
CA ILE A 84 27.12 5.85 17.77
C ILE A 84 27.44 6.83 18.88
N ASN A 85 28.09 7.95 18.56
CA ASN A 85 28.25 9.02 19.52
C ASN A 85 26.94 9.81 19.63
N VAL A 86 26.48 10.09 20.86
CA VAL A 86 25.27 10.89 21.11
C VAL A 86 25.43 12.31 20.55
N ASN A 87 26.66 12.84 20.49
CA ASN A 87 26.94 14.13 19.85
C ASN A 87 26.73 14.10 18.33
N ASP A 88 26.79 12.93 17.69
CA ASP A 88 26.47 12.80 16.26
C ASP A 88 24.96 12.78 16.03
N LEU A 89 24.19 12.27 17.00
CA LEU A 89 22.72 12.27 16.95
C LEU A 89 22.14 13.65 17.28
N PHE A 90 22.76 14.36 18.21
CA PHE A 90 22.32 15.67 18.69
C PHE A 90 23.47 16.69 18.63
N PRO A 91 23.97 17.01 17.42
CA PRO A 91 25.14 17.87 17.26
C PRO A 91 24.93 19.28 17.81
N GLY A 92 23.70 19.79 17.80
CA GLY A 92 23.36 21.11 18.33
C GLY A 92 23.53 21.26 19.84
N THR A 93 23.32 20.20 20.61
CA THR A 93 23.49 20.21 22.08
C THR A 93 24.85 19.66 22.53
N SER A 94 25.74 19.31 21.58
CA SER A 94 27.05 18.76 21.90
C SER A 94 27.99 19.83 22.48
N GLY A 95 28.79 19.46 23.49
CA GLY A 95 29.81 20.35 24.06
C GLY A 95 30.96 20.69 23.09
N THR A 96 31.03 20.02 21.95
CA THR A 96 32.01 20.21 20.87
C THR A 96 31.41 20.88 19.64
N ASN A 97 30.22 21.47 19.73
CA ASN A 97 29.57 22.13 18.61
C ASN A 97 30.34 23.40 18.17
N ASN A 98 30.82 23.43 16.92
CA ASN A 98 31.49 24.60 16.32
C ASN A 98 30.55 25.50 15.51
N LYS A 99 29.25 25.17 15.43
CA LYS A 99 28.25 25.98 14.74
C LYS A 99 27.56 26.92 15.74
N PRO A 100 27.13 28.12 15.30
CA PRO A 100 26.30 28.97 16.15
C PRO A 100 24.98 28.27 16.49
N ASP A 101 24.39 28.59 17.63
CA ASP A 101 23.13 27.98 18.09
C ASP A 101 22.01 28.12 17.05
N SER A 102 21.98 29.23 16.32
CA SER A 102 21.03 29.50 15.23
C SER A 102 21.10 28.50 14.07
N TYR A 103 22.15 27.69 13.98
CA TYR A 103 22.28 26.66 12.95
C TYR A 103 21.40 25.44 13.22
N TYR A 104 21.22 25.08 14.49
CA TYR A 104 20.43 23.91 14.90
C TYR A 104 19.12 24.27 15.58
N PHE A 105 19.05 25.45 16.21
CA PHE A 105 17.88 25.90 16.95
C PHE A 105 17.36 27.21 16.35
N PRO A 106 16.07 27.28 15.99
CA PRO A 106 15.47 28.55 15.59
C PRO A 106 15.65 29.58 16.70
N ASP A 107 15.85 30.83 16.31
CA ASP A 107 16.05 31.96 17.22
C ASP A 107 17.27 31.81 18.17
N ALA A 108 18.20 30.90 17.84
CA ALA A 108 19.34 30.55 18.70
C ALA A 108 18.93 30.06 20.11
N ASN A 109 17.68 29.62 20.27
CA ASN A 109 17.15 29.22 21.56
C ASN A 109 17.43 27.74 21.84
N LYS A 110 18.67 27.43 22.26
CA LYS A 110 19.07 26.06 22.60
C LYS A 110 18.35 25.58 23.88
N PRO A 111 17.95 24.29 23.95
CA PRO A 111 17.33 23.75 25.15
C PRO A 111 18.31 23.73 26.34
N ASP A 112 17.79 23.96 27.53
CA ASP A 112 18.51 23.76 28.80
C ASP A 112 18.45 22.28 29.20
N VAL A 113 19.48 21.52 28.81
CA VAL A 113 19.53 20.07 29.04
C VAL A 113 19.60 19.74 30.53
N ASP A 114 20.33 20.53 31.32
CA ASP A 114 20.47 20.29 32.77
C ASP A 114 19.13 20.55 33.49
N GLY A 115 18.43 21.62 33.11
CA GLY A 115 17.08 21.90 33.59
C GLY A 115 16.09 20.79 33.24
N LEU A 116 16.13 20.29 32.00
CA LEU A 116 15.26 19.19 31.55
C LEU A 116 15.57 17.87 32.28
N GLN A 117 16.84 17.57 32.56
CA GLN A 117 17.26 16.45 33.39
C GLN A 117 16.86 16.59 34.86
N GLY A 118 16.63 17.80 35.35
CA GLY A 118 16.13 18.04 36.70
C GLY A 118 14.65 17.69 36.86
N ILE A 119 13.85 17.83 35.78
CA ILE A 119 12.39 17.73 35.85
C ILE A 119 11.80 16.45 35.24
N TYR A 120 12.62 15.61 34.58
CA TYR A 120 12.13 14.45 33.79
C TYR A 120 11.24 13.44 34.54
N ASN A 121 11.34 13.40 35.87
CA ASN A 121 10.59 12.46 36.72
C ASN A 121 9.51 13.15 37.57
N SER A 122 9.15 14.41 37.25
CA SER A 122 8.18 15.21 37.99
C SER A 122 7.14 15.80 37.04
N GLY A 123 5.92 15.27 37.09
CA GLY A 123 4.81 15.76 36.26
C GLY A 123 4.48 17.23 36.53
N ASP A 124 4.43 17.62 37.80
CA ASP A 124 4.10 19.00 38.21
C ASP A 124 5.15 20.02 37.73
N ASP A 125 6.44 19.66 37.81
CA ASP A 125 7.53 20.54 37.34
C ASP A 125 7.53 20.63 35.81
N MET A 126 7.28 19.51 35.11
CA MET A 126 7.11 19.49 33.66
C MET A 126 5.92 20.34 33.20
N ASP A 127 4.79 20.24 33.89
CA ASP A 127 3.60 21.06 33.60
C ASP A 127 3.88 22.54 33.85
N THR A 128 4.61 22.88 34.91
CA THR A 128 4.99 24.26 35.22
C THR A 128 5.88 24.84 34.12
N VAL A 129 6.96 24.14 33.76
CA VAL A 129 7.90 24.58 32.70
C VAL A 129 7.19 24.65 31.34
N GLY A 130 6.35 23.67 31.02
CA GLY A 130 5.57 23.63 29.79
C GLY A 130 4.57 24.78 29.69
N ASN A 131 3.82 25.07 30.76
CA ASN A 131 2.87 26.19 30.78
C ASN A 131 3.57 27.55 30.69
N ASN A 132 4.72 27.72 31.35
CA ASN A 132 5.53 28.94 31.23
C ASN A 132 6.01 29.12 29.78
N SER A 133 6.52 28.06 29.16
CA SER A 133 6.97 28.09 27.76
C SER A 133 5.84 28.46 26.80
N LYS A 134 4.64 27.88 27.02
CA LYS A 134 3.42 28.23 26.26
C LYS A 134 3.02 29.69 26.45
N GLY A 135 3.08 30.22 27.67
CA GLY A 135 2.80 31.63 27.97
C GLY A 135 3.78 32.57 27.25
N SER A 136 5.08 32.24 27.28
CA SER A 136 6.11 32.99 26.57
C SER A 136 5.91 32.98 25.06
N LEU A 137 5.60 31.81 24.46
CA LEU A 137 5.28 31.70 23.02
C LEU A 137 4.05 32.51 22.64
N TRP A 138 3.02 32.53 23.49
CA TRP A 138 1.84 33.37 23.26
C TRP A 138 2.18 34.85 23.31
N SER A 139 2.98 35.30 24.27
CA SER A 139 3.40 36.70 24.36
C SER A 139 4.27 37.11 23.17
N ASP A 140 5.20 36.24 22.76
CA ASP A 140 6.08 36.46 21.61
C ASP A 140 5.29 36.54 20.29
N ALA A 141 4.35 35.62 20.08
CA ALA A 141 3.46 35.59 18.92
C ALA A 141 2.61 36.86 18.75
N ASN A 142 2.28 37.55 19.85
CA ASN A 142 1.52 38.80 19.86
C ASN A 142 2.39 40.06 19.92
N SER A 143 3.72 39.91 19.89
CA SER A 143 4.65 41.04 19.90
C SER A 143 4.73 41.71 18.52
N ALA A 144 5.31 42.92 18.47
CA ALA A 144 5.47 43.67 17.22
C ALA A 144 6.46 43.02 16.24
N ASN A 145 7.44 42.27 16.76
CA ASN A 145 8.47 41.57 15.98
C ASN A 145 8.64 40.15 16.56
N PRO A 146 7.73 39.21 16.25
CA PRO A 146 7.79 37.87 16.80
C PRO A 146 9.04 37.13 16.34
N SER A 147 9.57 36.26 17.20
CA SER A 147 10.60 35.28 16.80
C SER A 147 10.07 34.30 15.75
N ILE A 148 10.93 33.49 15.13
CA ILE A 148 10.51 32.44 14.19
C ILE A 148 9.56 31.46 14.91
N SER A 149 9.89 31.10 16.15
CA SER A 149 9.09 30.20 16.99
C SER A 149 7.74 30.81 17.35
N GLY A 150 7.71 32.10 17.72
CA GLY A 150 6.48 32.84 17.99
C GLY A 150 5.58 32.99 16.75
N ALA A 151 6.17 33.27 15.59
CA ALA A 151 5.44 33.33 14.32
C ALA A 151 4.84 31.97 13.94
N ALA A 152 5.60 30.88 14.10
CA ALA A 152 5.09 29.52 13.88
C ALA A 152 3.94 29.18 14.84
N TYR A 153 4.08 29.53 16.13
CA TYR A 153 3.02 29.38 17.12
C TYR A 153 1.77 30.17 16.73
N LYS A 154 1.94 31.41 16.23
CA LYS A 154 0.82 32.23 15.75
C LYS A 154 0.06 31.58 14.59
N VAL A 155 0.75 30.97 13.63
CA VAL A 155 0.10 30.26 12.52
C VAL A 155 -0.77 29.11 13.04
N LEU A 156 -0.28 28.34 14.01
CA LEU A 156 -1.06 27.26 14.63
C LEU A 156 -2.26 27.80 15.41
N LEU A 157 -2.06 28.89 16.15
CA LEU A 157 -3.12 29.55 16.92
C LEU A 157 -4.22 30.10 15.99
N ASP A 158 -3.84 30.78 14.91
CA ASP A 158 -4.77 31.34 13.93
C ASP A 158 -5.51 30.22 13.18
N ALA A 159 -4.83 29.11 12.87
CA ALA A 159 -5.47 27.93 12.28
C ALA A 159 -6.48 27.27 13.24
N SER A 160 -6.16 27.20 14.54
CA SER A 160 -7.07 26.69 15.57
C SER A 160 -8.28 27.60 15.79
N ASN A 161 -8.06 28.91 15.76
CA ASN A 161 -9.10 29.93 15.93
C ASN A 161 -9.90 30.20 14.65
N ARG A 162 -9.48 29.62 13.52
CA ARG A 162 -10.22 29.73 12.27
C ARG A 162 -11.61 29.15 12.47
N SER A 163 -12.63 29.99 12.26
CA SER A 163 -14.02 29.57 12.27
C SER A 163 -14.18 28.40 11.30
N ARG A 164 -14.51 27.22 11.84
CA ARG A 164 -14.97 26.11 11.03
C ARG A 164 -16.38 26.44 10.55
N PRO A 165 -16.70 26.30 9.26
CA PRO A 165 -18.10 26.36 8.82
C PRO A 165 -18.91 25.35 9.64
N ASP A 166 -20.06 25.77 10.14
CA ASP A 166 -20.98 24.84 10.79
C ASP A 166 -21.61 23.94 9.72
N PHE A 167 -21.13 22.69 9.65
CA PHE A 167 -21.65 21.68 8.72
C PHE A 167 -22.83 20.88 9.30
N SER A 168 -23.39 21.27 10.45
CA SER A 168 -24.51 20.55 11.07
C SER A 168 -25.75 20.54 10.16
N ASN A 169 -25.93 21.60 9.37
CA ASN A 169 -27.03 21.75 8.41
C ASN A 169 -26.58 21.66 6.94
N ASP A 170 -25.37 21.15 6.67
CA ASP A 170 -24.87 21.02 5.30
C ASP A 170 -25.61 19.88 4.56
N PRO A 171 -26.36 20.18 3.48
CA PRO A 171 -27.16 19.16 2.80
C PRO A 171 -26.34 18.03 2.17
N VAL A 172 -25.12 18.33 1.71
CA VAL A 172 -24.26 17.36 1.03
C VAL A 172 -23.61 16.42 2.05
N LEU A 173 -23.13 16.97 3.16
CA LEU A 173 -22.57 16.19 4.25
C LEU A 173 -23.65 15.34 4.93
N ASN A 174 -24.84 15.90 5.16
CA ASN A 174 -25.95 15.17 5.76
C ASN A 174 -26.44 14.04 4.84
N LEU A 175 -26.48 14.25 3.53
CA LEU A 175 -26.76 13.18 2.57
C LEU A 175 -25.68 12.09 2.64
N SER A 176 -24.40 12.49 2.67
CA SER A 176 -23.28 11.54 2.75
C SER A 176 -23.33 10.71 4.04
N LYS A 177 -23.59 11.34 5.20
CA LYS A 177 -23.78 10.64 6.49
C LYS A 177 -24.94 9.66 6.42
N LYS A 178 -26.07 10.10 5.87
CA LYS A 178 -27.25 9.24 5.69
C LYS A 178 -26.94 8.04 4.80
N THR A 179 -26.22 8.22 3.69
CA THR A 179 -25.78 7.10 2.85
C THR A 179 -24.88 6.12 3.61
N TYR A 180 -24.01 6.61 4.50
CA TYR A 180 -23.19 5.78 5.37
C TYR A 180 -24.02 5.00 6.40
N GLU A 181 -25.01 5.65 7.01
CA GLU A 181 -25.94 5.01 7.96
C GLU A 181 -26.85 3.98 7.27
N ASP A 182 -27.24 4.25 6.02
CA ASP A 182 -28.06 3.38 5.19
C ASP A 182 -27.22 2.34 4.41
N MET A 183 -25.92 2.15 4.73
CA MET A 183 -25.05 1.21 3.99
C MET A 183 -25.56 -0.23 4.02
N ASP A 184 -26.21 -0.66 5.10
CA ASP A 184 -26.78 -2.00 5.20
C ASP A 184 -27.96 -2.18 4.24
N LEU A 185 -28.80 -1.14 4.06
CA LEU A 185 -29.90 -1.15 3.07
C LEU A 185 -29.37 -1.20 1.63
N ILE A 186 -28.24 -0.52 1.38
CA ILE A 186 -27.56 -0.56 0.09
C ILE A 186 -26.97 -1.97 -0.12
N ALA A 187 -26.33 -2.55 0.89
CA ALA A 187 -25.75 -3.89 0.83
C ALA A 187 -26.79 -4.99 0.60
N ASP A 188 -27.95 -4.91 1.27
CA ASP A 188 -29.08 -5.82 1.06
C ASP A 188 -29.57 -5.82 -0.39
N GLY A 189 -29.57 -4.65 -1.05
CA GLY A 189 -29.96 -4.52 -2.46
C GLY A 189 -28.96 -5.11 -3.47
N PHE A 190 -27.69 -5.28 -3.08
CA PHE A 190 -26.64 -5.85 -3.95
C PHE A 190 -26.33 -7.33 -3.64
N GLY A 191 -26.76 -7.85 -2.49
CA GLY A 191 -26.50 -9.23 -2.06
C GLY A 191 -27.37 -10.29 -2.75
N ASP A 192 -28.59 -9.94 -3.14
CA ASP A 192 -29.59 -10.86 -3.70
C ASP A 192 -29.72 -10.75 -5.23
N CYS A 193 -28.58 -10.73 -5.94
CA CYS A 193 -28.60 -10.91 -7.39
C CYS A 193 -28.97 -12.37 -7.73
N SER A 194 -30.26 -12.72 -7.71
CA SER A 194 -30.74 -13.93 -8.38
C SER A 194 -30.96 -13.65 -9.88
N ALA A 195 -30.24 -14.37 -10.73
CA ALA A 195 -30.39 -14.27 -12.18
C ALA A 195 -31.43 -15.29 -12.64
N GLU A 196 -32.62 -14.82 -12.98
CA GLU A 196 -33.64 -15.65 -13.61
C GLU A 196 -33.61 -15.42 -15.12
N THR A 197 -33.25 -16.46 -15.89
CA THR A 197 -33.16 -16.38 -17.35
C THR A 197 -34.54 -16.61 -17.96
N THR A 198 -35.34 -15.55 -18.08
CA THR A 198 -36.62 -15.61 -18.79
C THR A 198 -36.42 -15.31 -20.27
N ILE A 199 -36.57 -16.31 -21.14
CA ILE A 199 -36.57 -16.10 -22.60
C ILE A 199 -37.97 -15.62 -22.99
N ASN A 200 -38.16 -14.31 -23.04
CA ASN A 200 -39.39 -13.70 -23.54
C ASN A 200 -39.24 -13.38 -25.03
N GLN A 201 -40.12 -13.95 -25.85
CA GLN A 201 -40.15 -13.72 -27.29
C GLN A 201 -40.79 -12.37 -27.57
N ASN A 202 -40.00 -11.29 -27.51
CA ASN A 202 -40.46 -9.93 -27.77
C ASN A 202 -40.09 -9.49 -29.20
N THR A 203 -41.01 -8.78 -29.85
CA THR A 203 -40.77 -8.12 -31.13
C THR A 203 -40.12 -6.77 -30.87
N ILE A 204 -38.87 -6.60 -31.29
CA ILE A 204 -38.17 -5.31 -31.17
C ILE A 204 -38.62 -4.43 -32.33
N ASN A 205 -39.45 -3.42 -32.08
CA ASN A 205 -39.74 -2.39 -33.06
C ASN A 205 -38.51 -1.49 -33.21
N ALA A 206 -37.59 -1.88 -34.09
CA ALA A 206 -36.46 -1.04 -34.46
C ALA A 206 -36.97 0.17 -35.25
N HIS A 207 -36.66 1.37 -34.79
CA HIS A 207 -36.95 2.58 -35.56
C HIS A 207 -35.99 2.62 -36.75
N VAL A 208 -36.50 2.32 -37.94
CA VAL A 208 -35.78 2.53 -39.20
C VAL A 208 -35.91 4.01 -39.54
N PRO A 209 -34.82 4.79 -39.55
CA PRO A 209 -34.89 6.22 -39.84
C PRO A 209 -35.31 6.44 -41.29
N GLU A 210 -36.28 7.32 -41.50
CA GLU A 210 -36.67 7.76 -42.83
C GLU A 210 -35.70 8.86 -43.29
N TYR A 211 -34.83 8.51 -44.24
CA TYR A 211 -33.84 9.43 -44.79
C TYR A 211 -34.45 10.23 -45.95
N GLU A 212 -34.94 11.43 -45.68
CA GLU A 212 -35.34 12.35 -46.73
C GLU A 212 -34.14 13.09 -47.33
N ARG A 213 -34.13 13.22 -48.66
CA ARG A 213 -33.16 14.07 -49.38
C ARG A 213 -33.92 15.17 -50.10
N CYS A 214 -33.63 16.42 -49.75
CA CYS A 214 -34.08 17.58 -50.50
C CYS A 214 -33.33 17.64 -51.84
N GLN A 215 -33.83 16.94 -52.86
CA GLN A 215 -33.40 17.19 -54.23
C GLN A 215 -34.21 18.34 -54.79
N ARG A 216 -33.50 19.34 -55.32
CA ARG A 216 -34.11 20.48 -56.00
C ARG A 216 -34.61 20.00 -57.36
N VAL A 217 -35.88 19.59 -57.43
CA VAL A 217 -36.52 19.19 -58.68
C VAL A 217 -36.72 20.45 -59.51
N VAL A 218 -36.09 20.51 -60.67
CA VAL A 218 -36.32 21.59 -61.64
C VAL A 218 -37.60 21.23 -62.37
N ASP A 219 -38.62 22.06 -62.20
CA ASP A 219 -39.92 21.86 -62.86
C ASP A 219 -39.73 21.94 -64.39
N GLN A 220 -40.04 20.84 -65.07
CA GLN A 220 -40.02 20.74 -66.54
C GLN A 220 -41.43 20.61 -67.11
N SER A 221 -42.46 21.09 -66.41
CA SER A 221 -43.80 21.20 -66.96
C SER A 221 -43.81 22.21 -68.12
N ALA A 222 -43.44 21.74 -69.31
CA ALA A 222 -43.81 22.36 -70.57
C ALA A 222 -45.15 21.75 -71.01
N ASP A 223 -46.10 22.59 -71.40
CA ASP A 223 -47.39 22.17 -71.96
C ASP A 223 -47.16 21.47 -73.31
N CYS A 224 -47.01 20.15 -73.29
CA CYS A 224 -47.02 19.32 -74.49
C CYS A 224 -48.40 18.65 -74.62
N GLU A 225 -49.14 19.02 -75.66
CA GLU A 225 -50.43 18.41 -75.99
C GLU A 225 -50.19 17.05 -76.68
N VAL A 226 -50.48 15.96 -75.97
CA VAL A 226 -50.35 14.59 -76.50
C VAL A 226 -51.67 14.20 -77.15
N VAL A 227 -51.71 14.19 -78.48
CA VAL A 227 -52.88 13.74 -79.25
C VAL A 227 -52.68 12.27 -79.66
N HIS A 228 -53.63 11.41 -79.33
CA HIS A 228 -53.65 10.00 -79.73
C HIS A 228 -54.77 9.78 -80.76
N ASP A 229 -54.39 9.44 -81.99
CA ASP A 229 -55.30 8.89 -82.99
C ASP A 229 -55.35 7.36 -82.86
N TYR A 230 -56.56 6.80 -82.78
CA TYR A 230 -56.79 5.36 -82.73
C TYR A 230 -57.56 4.91 -83.97
N ASP A 231 -57.06 3.86 -84.63
CA ASP A 231 -57.79 3.14 -85.68
C ASP A 231 -58.22 1.76 -85.14
N ALA A 232 -59.53 1.53 -85.11
CA ALA A 232 -60.14 0.33 -84.54
C ALA A 232 -60.52 -0.64 -85.65
N SER A 233 -59.61 -1.57 -85.99
CA SER A 233 -59.96 -2.71 -86.84
C SER A 233 -60.39 -3.92 -86.00
N VAL A 234 -61.39 -4.66 -86.50
CA VAL A 234 -62.01 -5.80 -85.80
C VAL A 234 -61.16 -7.05 -85.96
N VAL A 235 -60.52 -7.51 -84.88
CA VAL A 235 -59.84 -8.81 -84.82
C VAL A 235 -60.90 -9.92 -84.69
N LYS A 236 -61.05 -10.76 -85.72
CA LYS A 236 -61.89 -11.96 -85.67
C LYS A 236 -61.08 -13.14 -85.12
N HIS A 237 -61.56 -13.75 -84.05
CA HIS A 237 -61.01 -15.02 -83.54
C HIS A 237 -61.44 -16.19 -84.42
N TYR A 238 -60.52 -17.14 -84.64
CA TYR A 238 -60.77 -18.40 -85.34
C TYR A 238 -61.11 -19.48 -84.30
N ASP A 239 -62.28 -20.12 -84.47
CA ASP A 239 -62.77 -21.20 -83.61
C ASP A 239 -61.91 -22.47 -83.73
N GLY A 240 -61.80 -23.21 -82.61
CA GLY A 240 -60.96 -24.40 -82.44
C GLY A 240 -61.31 -25.59 -83.34
N PRO A 241 -60.48 -26.64 -83.32
CA PRO A 241 -60.71 -27.78 -82.41
C PRO A 241 -59.57 -28.04 -81.42
#